data_AF-A0A2T0N798-F1
#
_entry.id   AF-A0A2T0N798-F1
#
_cell.length_a   1.000
_cell.length_b   1.000
_cell.length_c   1.000
_cell.angle_alpha   90.00
_cell.angle_beta   90.00
_cell.angle_gamma   90.00
#
_symmetry.space_group_name_H-M   'P 1'
#
loop_
_entity.id
_entity.type
_entity.pdbx_description
1 polymer ?
#
loop_
_entity_poly.entity_id
_entity_poly.type
_entity_poly.pdbx_seq_one_letter_code
_entity_poly.pdbx_strand_id
1 'polypeptide(L)'
;MRRTLTLVAVVVIAVATTVFNTTPAFAHGYVLTPPSRQANCHQGKVSGCGNIVYEPQSVEGPKGLRNCHANLGQFAQLSDESKPWPAASVGSTVTFTWTFTARHATSNFEYYIGNTRVASFAGNGQQPPATVSHPVNFSGYSGRQKVLAIWNISDTTNAFYSCIDLNFGGGGGNPTPTPPPTVTPTPTPTPTVPPTTPSGTWRAGTAYSTGNTVTYNGATYRCLQSHTALAGWEPPNVPALWQRV
;
A
#
# COMPACT_ATOMS: atom_id res chain seq x y z
N MET A 1 53.72 56.04 1.71
CA MET A 1 52.23 56.01 1.87
C MET A 1 51.65 55.94 0.47
N ARG A 2 50.77 55.05 0.00
CA ARG A 2 50.10 53.80 0.43
C ARG A 2 49.86 53.06 -0.90
N ARG A 3 50.26 51.78 -1.04
CA ARG A 3 49.89 50.96 -2.20
C ARG A 3 48.51 50.35 -1.93
N THR A 4 47.49 50.78 -2.67
CA THR A 4 46.14 50.21 -2.62
C THR A 4 46.10 48.92 -3.43
N LEU A 5 46.01 47.79 -2.74
CA LEU A 5 45.68 46.48 -3.31
C LEU A 5 44.16 46.36 -3.38
N THR A 6 43.62 46.38 -4.59
CA THR A 6 42.20 46.13 -4.84
C THR A 6 41.98 44.62 -4.86
N LEU A 7 41.40 44.07 -3.78
CA LEU A 7 40.94 42.69 -3.72
C LEU A 7 39.60 42.59 -4.48
N VAL A 8 39.60 41.92 -5.63
CA VAL A 8 38.38 41.51 -6.33
C VAL A 8 37.87 40.24 -5.64
N ALA A 9 36.83 40.37 -4.82
CA ALA A 9 36.13 39.23 -4.24
C ALA A 9 35.18 38.63 -5.29
N VAL A 10 35.56 37.50 -5.89
CA VAL A 10 34.66 36.71 -6.73
C VAL A 10 33.75 35.90 -5.80
N VAL A 11 32.49 36.31 -5.68
CA VAL A 11 31.45 35.53 -4.99
C VAL A 11 30.93 34.48 -5.95
N VAL A 12 31.37 33.23 -5.78
CA VAL A 12 30.78 32.07 -6.47
C VAL A 12 29.55 31.63 -5.67
N ILE A 13 28.35 31.97 -6.16
CA ILE A 13 27.10 31.44 -5.62
C ILE A 13 26.93 30.02 -6.18
N ALA A 14 27.32 29.02 -5.40
CA ALA A 14 26.99 27.62 -5.71
C ALA A 14 25.51 27.39 -5.41
N VAL A 15 24.66 27.42 -6.45
CA VAL A 15 23.27 26.94 -6.36
C VAL A 15 23.33 25.42 -6.28
N ALA A 16 23.32 24.87 -5.06
CA ALA A 16 23.17 23.45 -4.84
C ALA A 16 21.71 23.05 -5.14
N THR A 17 21.43 22.61 -6.36
CA THR A 17 20.19 21.90 -6.68
C THR A 17 20.21 20.56 -5.96
N THR A 18 19.61 20.47 -4.78
CA THR A 18 19.36 19.20 -4.11
C THR A 18 18.32 18.44 -4.94
N VAL A 19 18.80 17.53 -5.79
CA VAL A 19 17.94 16.54 -6.43
C VAL A 19 17.47 15.61 -5.31
N PHE A 20 16.24 15.80 -4.84
CA PHE A 20 15.60 14.85 -3.93
C PHE A 20 15.39 13.55 -4.70
N ASN A 21 16.32 12.61 -4.53
CA ASN A 21 16.08 11.23 -4.90
C ASN A 21 15.03 10.70 -3.93
N THR A 22 13.75 10.80 -4.29
CA THR A 22 12.69 10.11 -3.57
C THR A 22 12.88 8.62 -3.84
N THR A 23 13.69 7.95 -3.02
CA THR A 23 13.74 6.48 -3.06
C THR A 23 12.32 5.99 -2.81
N PRO A 24 11.74 5.15 -3.69
CA PRO A 24 10.45 4.54 -3.39
C PRO A 24 10.63 3.78 -2.08
N ALA A 25 9.96 4.25 -1.05
CA ALA A 25 10.06 3.66 0.26
C ALA A 25 8.96 2.60 0.31
N PHE A 26 9.39 1.34 0.33
CA PHE A 26 8.54 0.17 0.11
C PHE A 26 7.64 -0.06 1.33
N ALA A 27 6.46 0.54 1.30
CA ALA A 27 5.37 0.30 2.24
C ALA A 27 4.38 -0.67 1.60
N HIS A 28 3.70 -1.51 2.38
CA HIS A 28 2.65 -2.37 1.85
C HIS A 28 1.66 -2.75 2.96
N GLY A 29 0.38 -2.55 2.69
CA GLY A 29 -0.68 -2.87 3.62
C GLY A 29 -2.07 -2.54 3.09
N TYR A 30 -3.08 -3.11 3.74
CA TYR A 30 -4.49 -2.93 3.40
C TYR A 30 -5.38 -3.16 4.62
N VAL A 31 -6.63 -2.71 4.55
CA VAL A 31 -7.62 -2.99 5.59
C VAL A 31 -8.11 -4.44 5.45
N LEU A 32 -7.84 -5.25 6.47
CA LEU A 32 -8.24 -6.65 6.55
C LEU A 32 -9.66 -6.80 7.09
N THR A 33 -10.05 -5.99 8.09
CA THR A 33 -11.35 -6.09 8.77
C THR A 33 -11.96 -4.70 9.01
N PRO A 34 -13.25 -4.48 8.70
CA PRO A 34 -14.04 -5.25 7.75
C PRO A 34 -13.32 -5.34 6.39
N PRO A 35 -13.51 -6.43 5.62
CA PRO A 35 -12.68 -6.69 4.44
C PRO A 35 -12.84 -5.59 3.41
N SER A 36 -11.71 -4.98 3.03
CA SER A 36 -11.64 -4.06 1.90
C SER A 36 -11.93 -4.75 0.56
N ARG A 37 -12.15 -3.97 -0.49
CA ARG A 37 -12.38 -4.50 -1.84
C ARG A 37 -11.23 -5.39 -2.32
N GLN A 38 -9.99 -4.97 -2.13
CA GLN A 38 -8.82 -5.79 -2.43
C GLN A 38 -8.74 -7.07 -1.55
N ALA A 39 -9.14 -7.00 -0.28
CA ALA A 39 -9.21 -8.19 0.58
C ALA A 39 -10.29 -9.17 0.11
N ASN A 40 -11.47 -8.68 -0.30
CA ASN A 40 -12.53 -9.51 -0.89
C ASN A 40 -12.10 -10.14 -2.22
N CYS A 41 -11.35 -9.41 -3.06
CA CYS A 41 -10.74 -9.97 -4.27
C CYS A 41 -9.76 -11.09 -3.96
N HIS A 42 -8.83 -10.86 -3.03
CA HIS A 42 -7.84 -11.86 -2.60
C HIS A 42 -8.50 -13.11 -2.00
N GLN A 43 -9.62 -12.95 -1.29
CA GLN A 43 -10.41 -14.06 -0.73
C GLN A 43 -11.32 -14.75 -1.76
N GLY A 44 -11.30 -14.34 -3.04
CA GLY A 44 -12.15 -14.91 -4.09
C GLY A 44 -13.64 -14.60 -3.95
N LYS A 45 -14.02 -13.61 -3.12
CA LYS A 45 -15.43 -13.22 -2.90
C LYS A 45 -16.00 -12.37 -4.04
N VAL A 46 -15.13 -11.77 -4.86
CA VAL A 46 -15.49 -11.00 -6.04
C VAL A 46 -14.70 -11.52 -7.23
N SER A 47 -15.38 -11.81 -8.33
CA SER A 47 -14.75 -12.31 -9.55
C SER A 47 -14.25 -11.16 -10.44
N GLY A 48 -13.31 -11.50 -11.33
CA GLY A 48 -12.78 -10.56 -12.31
C GLY A 48 -12.05 -9.36 -11.68
N CYS A 49 -11.28 -9.60 -10.62
CA CYS A 49 -10.51 -8.56 -9.94
C CYS A 49 -9.14 -8.27 -10.60
N GLY A 50 -8.69 -9.09 -11.55
CA GLY A 50 -7.37 -8.94 -12.16
C GLY A 50 -6.24 -9.19 -11.15
N ASN A 51 -5.12 -8.50 -11.32
CA ASN A 51 -3.87 -8.78 -10.58
C ASN A 51 -3.95 -8.50 -9.08
N ILE A 52 -4.90 -7.68 -8.62
CA ILE A 52 -5.03 -7.35 -7.19
C ILE A 52 -5.32 -8.58 -6.31
N VAL A 53 -5.77 -9.70 -6.89
CA VAL A 53 -5.95 -10.96 -6.15
C VAL A 53 -4.63 -11.52 -5.62
N TYR A 54 -3.49 -11.19 -6.23
CA TYR A 54 -2.17 -11.68 -5.83
C TYR A 54 -1.47 -10.75 -4.84
N GLU A 55 -1.82 -9.47 -4.84
CA GLU A 55 -1.13 -8.43 -4.09
C GLU A 55 -2.08 -7.35 -3.50
N PRO A 56 -3.02 -7.74 -2.62
CA PRO A 56 -3.96 -6.80 -2.01
C PRO A 56 -3.29 -5.64 -1.26
N GLN A 57 -2.04 -5.83 -0.83
CA GLN A 57 -1.23 -4.85 -0.10
C GLN A 57 -0.66 -3.70 -0.95
N SER A 58 -0.81 -3.74 -2.29
CA SER A 58 -0.03 -2.91 -3.22
C SER A 58 -0.80 -1.74 -3.84
N VAL A 59 -1.93 -1.33 -3.28
CA VAL A 59 -2.73 -0.20 -3.81
C VAL A 59 -2.12 1.14 -3.37
N GLU A 60 -0.93 1.43 -3.88
CA GLU A 60 -0.11 2.59 -3.60
C GLU A 60 -0.25 3.68 -4.67
N GLY A 61 -0.39 4.93 -4.28
CA GLY A 61 -0.33 6.05 -5.23
C GLY A 61 -0.07 7.39 -4.54
N PRO A 62 -0.01 8.49 -5.30
CA PRO A 62 0.22 9.82 -4.74
C PRO A 62 -0.81 10.19 -3.68
N LYS A 63 -0.38 10.84 -2.61
CA LYS A 63 -1.27 11.36 -1.55
C LYS A 63 -2.36 12.28 -2.11
N GLY A 64 -3.49 12.32 -1.41
CA GLY A 64 -4.61 13.23 -1.72
C GLY A 64 -5.71 12.65 -2.61
N LEU A 65 -5.54 11.45 -3.17
CA LEU A 65 -6.59 10.80 -3.95
C LEU A 65 -7.84 10.42 -3.12
N ARG A 66 -8.98 10.30 -3.81
CA ARG A 66 -10.29 9.89 -3.24
C ARG A 66 -10.94 8.76 -4.02
N ASN A 67 -10.15 7.85 -4.56
CA ASN A 67 -10.62 6.65 -5.26
C ASN A 67 -10.03 5.36 -4.66
N CYS A 68 -10.57 4.22 -5.07
CA CYS A 68 -10.23 2.92 -4.48
C CYS A 68 -9.02 2.23 -5.13
N HIS A 69 -8.48 2.78 -6.22
CA HIS A 69 -7.45 2.13 -7.03
C HIS A 69 -6.15 2.93 -7.09
N ALA A 70 -6.05 4.05 -6.36
CA ALA A 70 -4.89 4.93 -6.32
C ALA A 70 -4.43 5.45 -7.71
N ASN A 71 -5.36 5.61 -8.66
CA ASN A 71 -5.07 5.91 -10.08
C ASN A 71 -4.24 4.84 -10.82
N LEU A 72 -4.12 3.63 -10.28
CA LEU A 72 -3.41 2.52 -10.92
C LEU A 72 -4.33 1.79 -11.89
N GLY A 73 -4.07 1.91 -13.19
CA GLY A 73 -4.87 1.26 -14.24
C GLY A 73 -4.99 -0.25 -14.07
N GLN A 74 -3.93 -0.91 -13.58
CA GLN A 74 -3.92 -2.35 -13.30
C GLN A 74 -4.86 -2.79 -12.17
N PHE A 75 -5.32 -1.85 -11.33
CA PHE A 75 -6.26 -2.10 -10.23
C PHE A 75 -7.57 -1.32 -10.38
N ALA A 76 -7.86 -0.78 -11.58
CA ALA A 76 -9.03 0.05 -11.84
C ALA A 76 -10.36 -0.61 -11.43
N GLN A 77 -10.41 -1.95 -11.46
CA GLN A 77 -11.53 -2.76 -11.00
C GLN A 77 -11.97 -2.40 -9.59
N LEU A 78 -11.07 -2.00 -8.68
CA LEU A 78 -11.42 -1.62 -7.30
C LEU A 78 -12.35 -0.41 -7.24
N SER A 79 -12.37 0.43 -8.27
CA SER A 79 -13.27 1.59 -8.40
C SER A 79 -14.46 1.37 -9.33
N ASP A 80 -14.61 0.16 -9.88
CA ASP A 80 -15.79 -0.22 -10.66
C ASP A 80 -16.97 -0.48 -9.72
N GLU A 81 -17.92 0.44 -9.68
CA GLU A 81 -19.12 0.34 -8.84
C GLU A 81 -20.19 -0.60 -9.41
N SER A 82 -20.03 -1.10 -10.64
CA SER A 82 -20.94 -2.12 -11.21
C SER A 82 -20.70 -3.52 -10.64
N LYS A 83 -19.52 -3.75 -10.03
CA LYS A 83 -19.18 -5.03 -9.41
C LYS A 83 -20.02 -5.28 -8.14
N PRO A 84 -20.35 -6.54 -7.83
CA PRO A 84 -21.16 -6.90 -6.68
C PRO A 84 -20.31 -6.91 -5.39
N TRP A 85 -19.78 -5.76 -4.97
CA TRP A 85 -18.95 -5.64 -3.78
C TRP A 85 -19.73 -6.07 -2.52
N PRO A 86 -19.25 -7.06 -1.74
CA PRO A 86 -19.86 -7.45 -0.48
C PRO A 86 -19.81 -6.31 0.53
N ALA A 87 -20.93 -6.00 1.18
CA ALA A 87 -21.01 -5.00 2.23
C ALA A 87 -21.14 -5.66 3.61
N ALA A 88 -20.30 -5.27 4.56
CA ALA A 88 -20.41 -5.76 5.93
C ALA A 88 -21.49 -4.99 6.71
N SER A 89 -22.42 -5.70 7.35
CA SER A 89 -23.40 -5.09 8.26
C SER A 89 -22.73 -4.65 9.56
N VAL A 90 -22.95 -3.40 9.95
CA VAL A 90 -22.25 -2.77 11.08
C VAL A 90 -23.15 -1.85 11.90
N GLY A 91 -22.76 -1.64 13.16
CA GLY A 91 -23.31 -0.61 14.03
C GLY A 91 -22.72 0.78 13.75
N SER A 92 -22.99 1.73 14.65
CA SER A 92 -22.52 3.12 14.52
C SER A 92 -21.02 3.30 14.73
N THR A 93 -20.35 2.37 15.42
CA THR A 93 -18.89 2.36 15.57
C THR A 93 -18.32 1.14 14.87
N VAL A 94 -17.31 1.36 14.03
CA VAL A 94 -16.65 0.29 13.26
C VAL A 94 -15.17 0.33 13.56
N THR A 95 -14.60 -0.82 13.94
CA THR A 95 -13.16 -0.95 14.12
C THR A 95 -12.53 -1.44 12.82
N PHE A 96 -11.68 -0.62 12.22
CA PHE A 96 -10.90 -0.99 11.05
C PHE A 96 -9.53 -1.53 11.47
N THR A 97 -9.22 -2.76 11.07
CA THR A 97 -7.91 -3.38 11.29
C THR A 97 -7.11 -3.40 9.99
N TRP A 98 -6.00 -2.67 9.99
CA TRP A 98 -4.98 -2.73 8.95
C TRP A 98 -4.01 -3.88 9.23
N THR A 99 -3.51 -4.50 8.16
CA THR A 99 -2.39 -5.43 8.17
C THR A 99 -1.29 -4.95 7.22
N PHE A 100 -0.03 -5.18 7.58
CA PHE A 100 1.12 -4.68 6.84
C PHE A 100 2.11 -5.81 6.52
N THR A 101 2.44 -5.97 5.24
CA THR A 101 3.52 -6.88 4.80
C THR A 101 4.87 -6.16 4.76
N ALA A 102 4.87 -4.83 4.60
CA ALA A 102 6.03 -3.98 4.77
C ALA A 102 5.63 -2.71 5.54
N ARG A 103 6.13 -2.57 6.76
CA ARG A 103 5.78 -1.46 7.68
C ARG A 103 6.65 -0.25 7.40
N HIS A 104 6.04 0.93 7.33
CA HIS A 104 6.74 2.16 6.99
C HIS A 104 6.45 3.28 7.98
N ALA A 105 7.37 4.24 8.09
CA ALA A 105 7.15 5.45 8.86
C ALA A 105 5.85 6.13 8.40
N THR A 106 4.94 6.43 9.34
CA THR A 106 3.56 6.79 9.04
C THR A 106 3.21 8.20 9.50
N SER A 107 2.64 9.01 8.61
CA SER A 107 2.08 10.32 8.97
C SER A 107 0.78 10.15 9.76
N ASN A 108 -0.22 9.52 9.14
CA ASN A 108 -1.53 9.29 9.72
C ASN A 108 -2.30 8.22 8.94
N PHE A 109 -3.43 7.81 9.52
CA PHE A 109 -4.48 7.06 8.85
C PHE A 109 -5.74 7.91 8.80
N GLU A 110 -6.37 8.02 7.63
CA GLU A 110 -7.59 8.79 7.45
C GLU A 110 -8.73 7.91 6.95
N TYR A 111 -9.96 8.27 7.31
CA TYR A 111 -11.17 7.58 6.91
C TYR A 111 -12.16 8.58 6.30
N TYR A 112 -12.75 8.24 5.16
CA TYR A 112 -13.65 9.11 4.40
C TYR A 112 -14.93 8.39 3.99
N ILE A 113 -16.03 9.14 3.92
CA ILE A 113 -17.20 8.80 3.11
C ILE A 113 -17.34 9.89 2.05
N GLY A 114 -17.21 9.53 0.77
CA GLY A 114 -17.06 10.51 -0.31
C GLY A 114 -15.86 11.43 -0.05
N ASN A 115 -16.11 12.74 0.02
CA ASN A 115 -15.08 13.75 0.31
C ASN A 115 -14.99 14.15 1.80
N THR A 116 -15.89 13.64 2.64
CA THR A 116 -15.95 14.02 4.06
C THR A 116 -15.02 13.13 4.87
N ARG A 117 -14.01 13.73 5.51
CA ARG A 117 -13.16 13.01 6.48
C ARG A 117 -13.95 12.75 7.74
N VAL A 118 -14.15 11.48 8.09
CA VAL A 118 -14.86 11.06 9.30
C VAL A 118 -13.92 10.85 10.49
N ALA A 119 -12.66 10.46 10.24
CA ALA A 119 -11.65 10.28 11.29
C ALA A 119 -10.23 10.41 10.76
N SER A 120 -9.30 10.70 11.67
CA SER A 120 -7.85 10.69 11.43
C SER A 120 -7.12 10.21 12.69
N PHE A 121 -6.14 9.31 12.53
CA PHE A 121 -5.29 8.78 13.59
C PHE A 121 -3.84 9.10 13.27
N ALA A 122 -3.14 9.79 14.17
CA ALA A 122 -1.76 10.19 13.95
C ALA A 122 -0.81 8.97 14.02
N GLY A 123 0.12 8.88 13.09
CA GLY A 123 1.22 7.90 13.10
C GLY A 123 2.53 8.47 13.67
N ASN A 124 2.62 9.79 13.85
CA ASN A 124 3.75 10.50 14.48
C ASN A 124 5.13 10.21 13.83
N GLY A 125 5.14 9.87 12.54
CA GLY A 125 6.34 9.49 11.80
C GLY A 125 6.95 8.15 12.26
N GLN A 126 6.22 7.36 13.05
CA GLN A 126 6.69 6.08 13.56
C GLN A 126 6.35 4.94 12.61
N GLN A 127 7.14 3.88 12.64
CA GLN A 127 6.76 2.61 12.03
C GLN A 127 5.62 2.00 12.86
N PRO A 128 4.47 1.63 12.26
CA PRO A 128 3.38 1.01 12.99
C PRO A 128 3.76 -0.41 13.44
N PRO A 129 3.00 -1.02 14.38
CA PRO A 129 3.02 -2.46 14.60
C PRO A 129 2.53 -3.24 13.36
N ALA A 130 2.64 -4.57 13.40
CA ALA A 130 2.23 -5.46 12.28
C ALA A 130 0.75 -5.35 11.91
N THR A 131 -0.09 -5.00 12.89
CA THR A 131 -1.49 -4.67 12.68
C THR A 131 -1.84 -3.43 13.51
N VAL A 132 -2.74 -2.61 12.98
CA VAL A 132 -3.27 -1.42 13.69
C VAL A 132 -4.79 -1.45 13.60
N SER A 133 -5.46 -1.19 14.72
CA SER A 133 -6.92 -1.15 14.80
C SER A 133 -7.42 0.24 15.21
N HIS A 134 -8.36 0.78 14.44
CA HIS A 134 -8.92 2.11 14.67
C HIS A 134 -10.45 2.04 14.84
N PRO A 135 -10.98 2.36 16.02
CA PRO A 135 -12.43 2.51 16.20
C PRO A 135 -12.89 3.86 15.62
N VAL A 136 -13.78 3.82 14.63
CA VAL A 136 -14.30 5.01 13.95
C VAL A 136 -15.80 5.12 14.20
N ASN A 137 -16.24 6.30 14.63
CA ASN A 137 -17.64 6.61 14.86
C ASN A 137 -18.28 7.16 13.57
N PHE A 138 -19.35 6.52 13.14
CA PHE A 138 -20.18 6.84 11.97
C PHE A 138 -21.62 7.20 12.37
N SER A 139 -21.85 7.64 13.61
CA SER A 139 -23.14 8.22 14.00
C SER A 139 -23.57 9.29 13.01
N GLY A 140 -24.79 9.16 12.48
CA GLY A 140 -25.32 10.02 11.43
C GLY A 140 -25.26 9.42 10.01
N TYR A 141 -24.55 8.31 9.82
CA TYR A 141 -24.59 7.53 8.56
C TYR A 141 -25.52 6.32 8.70
N SER A 142 -26.23 6.00 7.61
CA SER A 142 -27.16 4.87 7.52
C SER A 142 -27.12 4.23 6.13
N GLY A 143 -27.63 3.01 6.03
CA GLY A 143 -27.69 2.26 4.77
C GLY A 143 -26.30 1.89 4.24
N ARG A 144 -26.25 1.55 2.95
CA ARG A 144 -25.00 1.17 2.29
C ARG A 144 -24.11 2.39 2.07
N GLN A 145 -22.88 2.33 2.56
CA GLN A 145 -21.87 3.36 2.42
C GLN A 145 -20.54 2.74 1.96
N LYS A 146 -19.73 3.53 1.26
CA LYS A 146 -18.36 3.18 0.91
C LYS A 146 -17.41 4.04 1.72
N VAL A 147 -16.62 3.40 2.58
CA VAL A 147 -15.56 4.04 3.33
C VAL A 147 -14.26 3.92 2.56
N LEU A 148 -13.55 5.02 2.39
CA LEU A 148 -12.17 5.03 1.92
C LEU A 148 -11.24 5.21 3.12
N ALA A 149 -10.43 4.19 3.40
CA ALA A 149 -9.36 4.24 4.38
C ALA A 149 -8.03 4.51 3.68
N ILE A 150 -7.26 5.46 4.20
CA ILE A 150 -6.01 5.93 3.61
C ILE A 150 -4.90 5.83 4.64
N TRP A 151 -3.80 5.19 4.29
CA TRP A 151 -2.57 5.17 5.08
C TRP A 151 -1.53 6.08 4.43
N ASN A 152 -1.22 7.21 5.04
CA ASN A 152 -0.25 8.17 4.51
C ASN A 152 1.15 7.90 5.07
N ILE A 153 2.11 7.67 4.18
CA ILE A 153 3.52 7.40 4.53
C ILE A 153 4.23 8.71 4.85
N SER A 154 5.06 8.78 5.90
CA SER A 154 5.61 10.06 6.36
C SER A 154 6.73 10.64 5.51
N ASP A 155 7.55 9.76 4.94
CA ASP A 155 8.81 10.09 4.26
C ASP A 155 8.74 9.85 2.74
N THR A 156 7.54 9.64 2.19
CA THR A 156 7.28 9.61 0.73
C THR A 156 6.14 10.54 0.34
N THR A 157 5.92 10.69 -0.96
CA THR A 157 4.75 11.39 -1.52
C THR A 157 3.52 10.50 -1.65
N ASN A 158 3.61 9.22 -1.24
CA ASN A 158 2.59 8.22 -1.52
C ASN A 158 1.75 7.86 -0.29
N ALA A 159 0.62 7.20 -0.56
CA ALA A 159 -0.30 6.63 0.41
C ALA A 159 -0.89 5.32 -0.14
N PHE A 160 -1.47 4.53 0.77
CA PHE A 160 -2.17 3.28 0.45
C PHE A 160 -3.67 3.47 0.61
N TYR A 161 -4.43 2.93 -0.33
CA TYR A 161 -5.87 3.17 -0.46
C TYR A 161 -6.66 1.87 -0.31
N SER A 162 -7.61 1.82 0.63
CA SER A 162 -8.50 0.69 0.86
C SER A 162 -9.94 1.16 0.89
N CYS A 163 -10.77 0.73 -0.07
CA CYS A 163 -12.22 0.94 -0.01
C CYS A 163 -12.89 -0.22 0.71
N ILE A 164 -13.86 0.07 1.56
CA ILE A 164 -14.65 -0.89 2.34
C ILE A 164 -16.13 -0.56 2.14
N ASP A 165 -16.90 -1.53 1.68
CA ASP A 165 -18.36 -1.41 1.57
C ASP A 165 -18.99 -1.85 2.90
N LEU A 166 -19.81 -0.97 3.49
CA LEU A 166 -20.47 -1.18 4.77
C LEU A 166 -21.98 -0.95 4.62
N ASN A 167 -22.77 -1.61 5.46
CA ASN A 167 -24.21 -1.37 5.58
C ASN A 167 -24.56 -1.02 7.03
N PHE A 168 -24.85 0.26 7.27
CA PHE A 168 -25.18 0.80 8.58
C PHE A 168 -26.68 0.68 8.88
N GLY A 169 -27.02 0.27 10.11
CA GLY A 169 -28.41 0.28 10.58
C GLY A 169 -29.24 -0.97 10.21
N GLY A 170 -28.64 -1.98 9.59
CA GLY A 170 -29.22 -3.32 9.57
C GLY A 170 -29.04 -3.95 10.96
N GLY A 171 -30.13 -4.31 11.64
CA GLY A 171 -30.14 -4.90 12.99
C GLY A 171 -29.47 -6.28 13.12
N GLY A 172 -28.21 -6.40 12.71
CA GLY A 172 -27.31 -7.51 12.96
C GLY A 172 -26.23 -7.04 13.90
N GLY A 173 -26.05 -7.77 15.01
CA GLY A 173 -25.14 -7.42 16.08
C GLY A 173 -23.74 -7.06 15.58
N ASN A 174 -23.10 -6.17 16.32
CA ASN A 174 -21.66 -5.97 16.32
C ASN A 174 -20.97 -7.31 16.00
N PRO A 175 -20.25 -7.47 14.87
CA PRO A 175 -19.44 -8.66 14.71
C PRO A 175 -18.44 -8.61 15.87
N THR A 176 -18.66 -9.48 16.86
CA THR A 176 -17.62 -9.81 17.84
C THR A 176 -16.37 -10.07 17.03
N PRO A 177 -15.24 -9.42 17.31
CA PRO A 177 -14.01 -9.69 16.58
C PRO A 177 -13.76 -11.18 16.70
N THR A 178 -13.93 -11.91 15.60
CA THR A 178 -13.36 -13.25 15.50
C THR A 178 -11.87 -13.03 15.72
N PRO A 179 -11.23 -13.74 16.66
CA PRO A 179 -9.80 -13.66 16.82
C PRO A 179 -9.16 -13.77 15.43
N PRO A 180 -8.13 -12.97 15.12
CA PRO A 180 -7.40 -13.15 13.87
C PRO A 180 -7.10 -14.64 13.72
N PRO A 181 -7.27 -15.27 12.53
CA PRO A 181 -6.66 -16.57 12.33
C PRO A 181 -5.19 -16.39 12.74
N THR A 182 -4.73 -17.21 13.67
CA THR A 182 -3.31 -17.30 14.01
C THR A 182 -2.61 -17.71 12.73
N VAL A 183 -2.17 -16.72 11.95
CA VAL A 183 -1.18 -16.94 10.90
C VAL A 183 0.04 -17.43 11.65
N THR A 184 0.29 -18.73 11.57
CA THR A 184 1.60 -19.27 11.95
C THR A 184 2.62 -18.43 11.20
N PRO A 185 3.55 -17.74 11.88
CA PRO A 185 4.57 -16.99 11.18
C PRO A 185 5.31 -17.98 10.28
N THR A 186 5.15 -17.81 8.96
CA THR A 186 6.08 -18.39 8.01
C THR A 186 7.46 -17.89 8.43
N PRO A 187 8.46 -18.78 8.62
CA PRO A 187 9.74 -18.40 9.17
C PRO A 187 10.34 -17.25 8.36
N THR A 188 10.72 -16.19 9.06
CA THR A 188 11.61 -15.13 8.55
C THR A 188 12.83 -15.80 7.89
N PRO A 189 13.04 -15.68 6.57
CA PRO A 189 14.28 -16.18 5.98
C PRO A 189 15.44 -15.33 6.49
N THR A 190 16.39 -15.98 7.13
CA THR A 190 17.71 -15.44 7.50
C THR A 190 18.43 -14.92 6.24
N PRO A 191 18.89 -13.66 6.19
CA PRO A 191 19.63 -13.17 5.03
C PRO A 191 21.11 -13.52 5.18
N THR A 192 21.62 -14.52 4.44
CA THR A 192 23.08 -14.63 4.18
C THR A 192 23.38 -15.41 2.90
N VAL A 193 23.36 -14.74 1.74
CA VAL A 193 24.24 -15.06 0.60
C VAL A 193 24.62 -13.73 -0.08
N PRO A 194 25.91 -13.48 -0.41
CA PRO A 194 26.33 -12.29 -1.16
C PRO A 194 25.63 -12.18 -2.53
N PRO A 195 25.43 -10.96 -3.07
CA PRO A 195 24.63 -10.74 -4.26
C PRO A 195 25.32 -11.30 -5.50
N THR A 196 24.86 -12.46 -5.97
CA THR A 196 24.96 -12.77 -7.39
C THR A 196 23.83 -12.01 -8.07
N THR A 197 24.13 -11.22 -9.12
CA THR A 197 23.10 -10.64 -9.98
C THR A 197 22.29 -11.80 -10.58
N PRO A 198 21.03 -12.03 -10.16
CA PRO A 198 20.23 -13.06 -10.77
C PRO A 198 19.90 -12.57 -12.19
N SER A 199 20.49 -13.23 -13.18
CA SER A 199 20.12 -13.11 -14.58
C SER A 199 19.67 -14.50 -15.03
N GLY A 200 18.48 -14.59 -15.62
CA GLY A 200 17.89 -15.88 -16.03
C GLY A 200 16.40 -15.97 -15.73
N THR A 201 15.86 -17.19 -15.74
CA THR A 201 14.42 -17.44 -15.55
C THR A 201 13.98 -17.14 -14.12
N TRP A 202 12.83 -16.47 -13.95
CA TRP A 202 12.22 -16.21 -12.64
C TRP A 202 11.99 -17.52 -11.86
N ARG A 203 12.22 -17.49 -10.55
CA ARG A 203 11.98 -18.62 -9.63
C ARG A 203 11.42 -18.16 -8.29
N ALA A 204 10.34 -18.79 -7.85
CA ALA A 204 9.84 -18.66 -6.47
C ALA A 204 10.94 -19.04 -5.44
N GLY A 205 10.91 -18.39 -4.28
CA GLY A 205 11.89 -18.50 -3.21
C GLY A 205 13.18 -17.69 -3.43
N THR A 206 13.37 -17.07 -4.61
CA THR A 206 14.59 -16.32 -4.94
C THR A 206 14.49 -14.87 -4.44
N ALA A 207 15.55 -14.38 -3.80
CA ALA A 207 15.69 -12.97 -3.46
C ALA A 207 16.08 -12.17 -4.71
N TYR A 208 15.28 -11.17 -5.05
CA TYR A 208 15.54 -10.23 -6.12
C TYR A 208 15.73 -8.83 -5.55
N SER A 209 16.78 -8.15 -6.02
CA SER A 209 17.00 -6.73 -5.74
C SER A 209 16.39 -5.86 -6.83
N THR A 210 16.04 -4.62 -6.47
CA THR A 210 15.58 -3.61 -7.43
C THR A 210 16.54 -3.51 -8.61
N GLY A 211 16.01 -3.52 -9.83
CA GLY A 211 16.77 -3.49 -11.08
C GLY A 211 17.24 -4.84 -11.61
N ASN A 212 17.14 -5.94 -10.84
CA ASN A 212 17.37 -7.28 -11.38
C ASN A 212 16.44 -7.56 -12.56
N THR A 213 16.91 -8.34 -13.54
CA THR A 213 16.14 -8.66 -14.74
C THR A 213 16.01 -10.18 -14.87
N VAL A 214 14.78 -10.65 -15.09
CA VAL A 214 14.45 -12.08 -15.21
C VAL A 214 13.61 -12.36 -16.45
N THR A 215 13.61 -13.59 -16.92
CA THR A 215 12.72 -14.07 -17.99
C THR A 215 11.59 -14.89 -17.39
N TYR A 216 10.34 -14.69 -17.84
CA TYR A 216 9.20 -15.52 -17.48
C TYR A 216 8.23 -15.62 -18.66
N ASN A 217 7.84 -16.84 -19.04
CA ASN A 217 6.99 -17.11 -20.21
C ASN A 217 7.45 -16.39 -21.50
N GLY A 218 8.76 -16.35 -21.75
CA GLY A 218 9.33 -15.74 -22.95
C GLY A 218 9.40 -14.20 -22.96
N ALA A 219 8.96 -13.53 -21.88
CA ALA A 219 9.10 -12.09 -21.71
C ALA A 219 10.13 -11.75 -20.63
N THR A 220 10.77 -10.59 -20.78
CA THR A 220 11.74 -10.07 -19.81
C THR A 220 11.07 -9.09 -18.86
N TYR A 221 11.45 -9.16 -17.58
CA TYR A 221 10.90 -8.32 -16.51
C TYR A 221 12.01 -7.77 -15.63
N ARG A 222 11.86 -6.51 -15.22
CA ARG A 222 12.71 -5.81 -14.27
C ARG A 222 12.04 -5.76 -12.90
N CYS A 223 12.78 -6.13 -11.85
CA CYS A 223 12.36 -6.02 -10.46
C CYS A 223 12.27 -4.55 -10.06
N LEU A 224 11.10 -4.12 -9.58
CA LEU A 224 10.83 -2.74 -9.14
C LEU A 224 11.12 -2.52 -7.66
N GLN A 225 10.98 -3.58 -6.85
CA GLN A 225 11.15 -3.53 -5.41
C GLN A 225 11.89 -4.76 -4.92
N SER A 226 12.85 -4.58 -4.02
CA SER A 226 13.59 -5.73 -3.48
C SER A 226 12.67 -6.64 -2.66
N HIS A 227 12.64 -7.93 -2.97
CA HIS A 227 11.76 -8.91 -2.33
C HIS A 227 12.30 -10.34 -2.47
N THR A 228 11.76 -11.26 -1.67
CA THR A 228 11.87 -12.71 -1.94
C THR A 228 10.62 -13.15 -2.66
N ALA A 229 10.77 -13.69 -3.88
CA ALA A 229 9.65 -14.11 -4.71
C ALA A 229 8.87 -15.26 -4.04
N LEU A 230 7.54 -15.21 -4.07
CA LEU A 230 6.66 -16.28 -3.60
C LEU A 230 5.96 -16.94 -4.78
N ALA A 231 5.44 -18.16 -4.58
CA ALA A 231 4.53 -18.76 -5.55
C ALA A 231 3.27 -17.88 -5.70
N GLY A 232 2.81 -17.64 -6.93
CA GLY A 232 1.74 -16.68 -7.21
C GLY A 232 2.24 -15.23 -7.43
N TRP A 233 3.52 -14.95 -7.17
CA TRP A 233 4.16 -13.66 -7.45
C TRP A 233 4.99 -13.69 -8.74
N GLU A 234 4.53 -14.46 -9.72
CA GLU A 234 5.14 -14.47 -11.04
C GLU A 234 5.09 -13.05 -11.64
N PRO A 235 6.09 -12.63 -12.43
CA PRO A 235 6.19 -11.26 -12.91
C PRO A 235 4.94 -10.63 -13.53
N PRO A 236 4.11 -11.33 -14.34
CA PRO A 236 2.88 -10.74 -14.86
C PRO A 236 1.77 -10.55 -13.82
N ASN A 237 1.82 -11.26 -12.69
CA ASN A 237 0.76 -11.30 -11.68
C ASN A 237 0.87 -10.18 -10.65
N VAL A 238 2.09 -9.71 -10.37
CA VAL A 238 2.41 -8.73 -9.32
C VAL A 238 3.13 -7.50 -9.89
N PRO A 239 2.45 -6.66 -10.70
CA PRO A 239 3.01 -5.47 -11.32
C PRO A 239 3.58 -4.43 -10.36
N ALA A 240 3.26 -4.45 -9.06
CA ALA A 240 3.96 -3.58 -8.11
C ALA A 240 5.43 -4.00 -7.90
N LEU A 241 5.75 -5.28 -8.11
CA LEU A 241 7.10 -5.84 -7.93
C LEU A 241 7.87 -5.98 -9.24
N TRP A 242 7.18 -6.05 -10.39
CA TRP A 242 7.80 -6.34 -11.68
C TRP A 242 7.27 -5.45 -12.81
N GLN A 243 8.18 -4.98 -13.66
CA GLN A 243 7.88 -4.25 -14.89
C GLN A 243 8.35 -5.04 -16.09
N ARG A 244 7.50 -5.24 -17.10
CA ARG A 244 7.93 -5.84 -18.38
C ARG A 244 8.88 -4.90 -19.13
N VAL A 245 9.96 -5.45 -19.68
CA VAL A 245 11.01 -4.76 -20.45
C VAL A 245 10.93 -5.14 -21.93
#